data_AF-A0A0S7WG61-F1
#
_entry.id   AF-A0A0S7WG61-F1
#
_cell.length_a   1.000
_cell.length_b   1.000
_cell.length_c   1.000
_cell.angle_alpha   90.00
_cell.angle_beta   90.00
_cell.angle_gamma   90.00
#
_symmetry.space_group_name_H-M   'P 1'
#
loop_
_entity.id
_entity.type
_entity.pdbx_description
1 polymer ?
#
loop_
_entity_poly.entity_id
_entity_poly.type
_entity_poly.pdbx_seq_one_letter_code
_entity_poly.pdbx_strand_id
1 'polypeptide(L)'
;MQFKPSLLLQAAILLATLSFLGCEGEVDPYSEGRVIAEVNGEKLTLEEIEDQIPTEYRDYVSDYEKKEYAEEWIKNELLYQEAVASKFDSDPKIQARLRQITKQLVASAFVEEELKARSRVDTSEVREFYENN
;
A
#
# COMPACT_ATOMS: atom_id res chain seq x y z
N MET A 1 19.70 54.10 20.45
CA MET A 1 20.08 52.95 19.60
C MET A 1 19.23 53.00 18.33
N GLN A 2 19.81 53.37 17.19
CA GLN A 2 19.09 53.39 15.91
C GLN A 2 19.40 52.10 15.15
N PHE A 3 18.43 51.19 15.07
CA PHE A 3 18.54 50.00 14.24
C PHE A 3 18.41 50.40 12.77
N LYS A 4 19.49 50.21 12.00
CA LYS A 4 19.52 50.56 10.58
C LYS A 4 18.61 49.61 9.81
N PRO A 5 17.64 50.11 9.02
CA PRO A 5 16.66 49.27 8.31
C PRO A 5 17.29 48.33 7.27
N SER A 6 18.53 48.59 6.83
CA SER A 6 19.27 47.69 5.92
C SER A 6 19.70 46.37 6.58
N LEU A 7 19.88 46.36 7.91
CA LEU A 7 20.26 45.14 8.65
C LEU A 7 19.05 44.21 8.84
N LEU A 8 17.86 44.80 9.01
CA LEU A 8 16.59 44.06 9.12
C LEU A 8 16.19 43.43 7.78
N LEU A 9 16.46 44.12 6.66
CA LEU A 9 16.19 43.60 5.32
C LEU A 9 17.12 42.41 4.98
N GLN A 10 18.40 42.48 5.37
CA GLN A 10 19.36 41.39 5.16
C GLN A 10 19.02 40.15 6.00
N ALA A 11 18.55 40.33 7.24
CA ALA A 11 18.13 39.22 8.10
C ALA A 11 16.87 38.51 7.57
N ALA A 12 15.92 39.25 6.98
CA ALA A 12 14.70 38.67 6.40
C ALA A 12 15.00 37.81 5.16
N ILE A 13 15.99 38.19 4.35
CA ILE A 13 16.41 37.42 3.16
C ILE A 13 17.13 36.13 3.56
N LEU A 14 17.93 36.14 4.63
CA LEU A 14 18.61 34.95 5.15
C LEU A 14 17.64 33.94 5.80
N LEU A 15 16.56 34.42 6.40
CA LEU A 15 15.53 33.56 6.99
C LEU A 15 14.65 32.87 5.93
N ALA A 16 14.38 33.55 4.81
CA ALA A 16 13.55 33.02 3.72
C ALA A 16 14.24 31.92 2.89
N THR A 17 15.57 31.89 2.85
CA THR A 17 16.33 30.86 2.13
C THR A 17 16.47 29.54 2.89
N LEU A 18 16.15 29.49 4.18
CA LEU A 18 16.25 28.29 5.00
C LEU A 18 15.04 27.34 4.87
N SER A 19 13.98 27.75 4.17
CA SER A 19 12.75 26.97 4.04
C SER A 19 12.74 25.97 2.87
N PHE A 20 13.82 25.86 2.09
CA PHE A 20 13.88 24.96 0.92
C PHE A 20 14.61 23.62 1.16
N LEU A 21 14.99 23.29 2.40
CA LEU A 21 15.74 22.06 2.72
C LEU A 21 14.93 20.95 3.40
N GLY A 22 13.61 21.01 3.34
CA GLY A 22 12.71 20.04 3.99
C GLY A 22 11.92 19.18 3.02
N CYS A 23 12.58 18.45 2.10
CA CYS A 23 12.00 17.25 1.52
C CYS A 23 12.52 16.04 2.31
N GLU A 24 11.94 15.83 3.49
CA GLU A 24 12.06 14.55 4.19
C GLU A 24 11.00 13.64 3.57
N GLY A 25 11.43 12.77 2.64
CA GLY A 25 10.56 11.74 2.11
C GLY A 25 10.15 10.83 3.26
N GLU A 26 8.85 10.74 3.54
CA GLU A 26 8.30 9.80 4.51
C GLU A 26 8.74 8.39 4.09
N VAL A 27 9.55 7.75 4.94
CA VAL A 27 9.96 6.36 4.75
C VAL A 27 8.75 5.51 5.11
N ASP A 28 8.06 5.01 4.10
CA ASP A 28 6.95 4.07 4.26
C ASP A 28 7.47 2.79 4.96
N PRO A 29 6.95 2.43 6.15
CA PRO A 29 7.33 1.21 6.87
C PRO A 29 6.97 -0.10 6.14
N TYR A 30 6.23 -0.05 5.03
CA TYR A 30 6.00 -1.19 4.14
C TYR A 30 7.10 -1.38 3.08
N SER A 31 8.07 -0.46 2.98
CA SER A 31 9.14 -0.47 1.97
C SER A 31 10.44 -1.18 2.40
N GLU A 32 10.39 -2.18 3.28
CA GLU A 32 11.58 -3.01 3.60
C GLU A 32 11.97 -3.98 2.46
N GLY A 33 11.13 -4.05 1.41
CA GLY A 33 11.32 -4.91 0.25
C GLY A 33 12.22 -4.35 -0.85
N ARG A 34 12.65 -5.22 -1.78
CA ARG A 34 13.41 -4.80 -2.96
C ARG A 34 12.53 -4.00 -3.90
N VAL A 35 12.71 -2.68 -3.93
CA VAL A 35 12.01 -1.77 -4.86
C VAL A 35 12.33 -2.14 -6.31
N ILE A 36 11.28 -2.32 -7.11
CA ILE A 36 11.35 -2.68 -8.54
C ILE A 36 10.70 -1.62 -9.44
N ALA A 37 9.85 -0.76 -8.90
CA ALA A 37 9.32 0.43 -9.58
C ALA A 37 8.99 1.53 -8.56
N GLU A 38 9.00 2.80 -9.01
CA GLU A 38 8.60 3.95 -8.21
C GLU A 38 7.89 4.99 -9.08
N VAL A 39 6.77 5.54 -8.60
CA VAL A 39 5.99 6.58 -9.26
C VAL A 39 5.69 7.70 -8.26
N ASN A 40 6.36 8.85 -8.43
CA ASN A 40 6.17 10.06 -7.61
C ASN A 40 6.22 9.81 -6.08
N GLY A 41 7.12 8.91 -5.65
CA GLY A 41 7.32 8.55 -4.24
C GLY A 41 6.58 7.29 -3.78
N GLU A 42 5.57 6.83 -4.54
CA GLU A 42 4.93 5.54 -4.31
C GLU A 42 5.82 4.42 -4.87
N LYS A 43 6.02 3.34 -4.11
CA LYS A 43 6.98 2.28 -4.45
C LYS A 43 6.28 0.95 -4.60
N LEU A 44 6.66 0.21 -5.64
CA LEU A 44 6.36 -1.21 -5.77
C LEU A 44 7.60 -2.02 -5.43
N THR A 45 7.44 -2.92 -4.47
CA THR A 45 8.45 -3.89 -4.04
C THR A 45 8.23 -5.24 -4.70
N LEU A 46 9.28 -6.07 -4.75
CA LEU A 46 9.17 -7.44 -5.24
C LEU A 46 8.24 -8.28 -4.36
N GLU A 47 8.31 -8.06 -3.06
CA GLU A 47 7.59 -8.78 -2.02
C GLU A 47 6.07 -8.59 -2.19
N GLU A 48 5.62 -7.38 -2.55
CA GLU A 48 4.22 -7.12 -2.89
C GLU A 48 3.74 -7.93 -4.10
N ILE A 49 4.58 -8.15 -5.11
CA ILE A 49 4.24 -9.06 -6.22
C ILE A 49 4.16 -10.50 -5.72
N GLU A 50 5.13 -10.94 -4.92
CA GLU A 50 5.25 -12.33 -4.45
C GLU A 50 4.15 -12.71 -3.44
N ASP A 51 3.61 -11.75 -2.69
CA ASP A 51 2.48 -11.96 -1.78
C ASP A 51 1.15 -12.16 -2.50
N GLN A 52 1.02 -11.73 -3.76
CA GLN A 52 -0.14 -12.04 -4.60
C GLN A 52 -0.08 -13.46 -5.19
N ILE A 53 1.09 -14.11 -5.12
CA ILE A 53 1.32 -15.42 -5.72
C ILE A 53 1.32 -16.47 -4.61
N PRO A 54 0.51 -17.55 -4.72
CA PRO A 54 0.58 -18.63 -3.74
C PRO A 54 2.01 -19.18 -3.65
N THR A 55 2.45 -19.51 -2.44
CA THR A 55 3.85 -19.87 -2.14
C THR A 55 4.39 -20.95 -3.08
N GLU A 56 3.55 -21.91 -3.45
CA GLU A 56 3.88 -23.03 -4.33
C GLU A 56 4.19 -22.60 -5.77
N TYR A 57 3.75 -21.41 -6.18
CA TYR A 57 3.91 -20.90 -7.55
C TYR A 57 4.95 -19.77 -7.69
N ARG A 58 5.52 -19.28 -6.59
CA ARG A 58 6.44 -18.11 -6.61
C ARG A 58 7.66 -18.32 -7.49
N ASP A 59 8.26 -19.51 -7.46
CA ASP A 59 9.45 -19.87 -8.25
C ASP A 59 9.15 -20.07 -9.75
N TYR A 60 7.87 -20.18 -10.12
CA TYR A 60 7.44 -20.39 -11.49
C TYR A 60 7.15 -19.09 -12.25
N VAL A 61 7.09 -17.95 -11.54
CA VAL A 61 6.89 -16.64 -12.15
C VAL A 61 8.22 -16.12 -12.67
N SER A 62 8.30 -15.98 -13.98
CA SER A 62 9.50 -15.51 -14.69
C SER A 62 9.78 -14.03 -14.43
N ASP A 63 11.03 -13.62 -14.59
CA ASP A 63 11.41 -12.20 -14.53
C ASP A 63 10.67 -11.35 -15.57
N TYR A 64 10.29 -11.94 -16.70
CA TYR A 64 9.46 -11.27 -17.71
C TYR A 64 8.05 -10.97 -17.19
N GLU A 65 7.40 -11.93 -16.55
CA GLU A 65 6.07 -11.71 -15.94
C GLU A 65 6.12 -10.70 -14.80
N LYS A 66 7.17 -10.74 -13.96
CA LYS A 66 7.38 -9.72 -12.92
C LYS A 66 7.56 -8.32 -13.53
N LYS A 67 8.24 -8.21 -14.66
CA LYS A 67 8.40 -6.94 -15.40
C LYS A 67 7.08 -6.44 -15.98
N GLU A 68 6.31 -7.30 -16.63
CA GLU A 68 4.99 -6.93 -17.18
C GLU A 68 4.05 -6.44 -16.07
N TYR A 69 4.05 -7.12 -14.92
CA TYR A 69 3.29 -6.68 -13.74
C TYR A 69 3.73 -5.29 -13.28
N ALA A 70 5.03 -5.05 -13.14
CA ALA A 70 5.56 -3.74 -12.74
C ALA A 70 5.18 -2.63 -13.75
N GLU A 71 5.19 -2.92 -15.05
CA GLU A 71 4.76 -1.97 -16.08
C GLU A 71 3.26 -1.66 -16.00
N GLU A 72 2.42 -2.66 -15.73
CA GLU A 72 1.00 -2.46 -15.50
C GLU A 72 0.74 -1.65 -14.23
N TRP A 73 1.45 -1.95 -13.15
CA TRP A 73 1.38 -1.20 -11.90
C TRP A 73 1.75 0.27 -12.11
N ILE A 74 2.85 0.58 -12.81
CA ILE A 74 3.26 1.96 -13.13
C ILE A 74 2.13 2.70 -13.87
N LYS A 75 1.52 2.07 -14.88
CA LYS A 75 0.43 2.68 -15.65
C LYS A 75 -0.78 2.97 -14.78
N ASN A 76 -1.17 2.02 -13.93
CA ASN A 76 -2.32 2.16 -13.05
C ASN A 76 -2.08 3.23 -11.99
N GLU A 77 -0.86 3.30 -11.42
CA GLU A 77 -0.51 4.28 -10.40
C GLU A 77 -0.52 5.71 -10.97
N LEU A 78 0.04 5.91 -12.17
CA LEU A 78 -0.04 7.21 -12.85
C LEU A 78 -1.48 7.66 -13.09
N LEU A 79 -2.36 6.74 -13.51
CA LEU A 79 -3.78 7.03 -13.71
C LEU A 79 -4.50 7.31 -12.39
N TYR A 80 -4.16 6.56 -11.33
CA TYR A 80 -4.72 6.74 -10.01
C TYR A 80 -4.37 8.12 -9.44
N GLN A 81 -3.09 8.50 -9.47
CA GLN A 81 -2.64 9.79 -8.97
C GLN A 81 -3.31 10.96 -9.72
N GLU A 82 -3.47 10.85 -11.05
CA GLU A 82 -4.21 11.85 -11.83
C GLU A 82 -5.70 11.89 -11.44
N ALA A 83 -6.33 10.74 -11.21
CA ALA A 83 -7.72 10.68 -10.77
C ALA A 83 -7.92 11.33 -9.38
N VAL A 84 -6.99 11.11 -8.45
CA VAL A 84 -6.98 11.76 -7.12
C VAL A 84 -6.75 13.27 -7.25
N ALA A 85 -5.80 13.70 -8.07
CA ALA A 85 -5.57 15.12 -8.36
C ALA A 85 -6.83 15.78 -8.94
N SER A 86 -7.55 15.05 -9.78
CA SER A 86 -8.85 15.43 -10.37
C SER A 86 -10.07 15.20 -9.46
N LYS A 87 -9.87 14.85 -8.18
CA LYS A 87 -10.92 14.68 -7.15
C LYS A 87 -11.96 13.59 -7.44
N PHE A 88 -11.62 12.60 -8.28
CA PHE A 88 -12.48 11.44 -8.48
C PHE A 88 -12.57 10.56 -7.24
N ASP A 89 -11.53 10.52 -6.42
CA ASP A 89 -11.54 9.83 -5.12
C ASP A 89 -12.64 10.34 -4.18
N SER A 90 -13.02 11.61 -4.30
CA SER A 90 -14.05 12.26 -3.49
C SER A 90 -15.47 12.15 -4.09
N ASP A 91 -15.63 11.54 -5.27
CA ASP A 91 -16.94 11.39 -5.92
C ASP A 91 -17.90 10.55 -5.04
N PRO A 92 -19.14 11.01 -4.77
CA PRO A 92 -20.07 10.30 -3.90
C PRO A 92 -20.41 8.87 -4.33
N LYS A 93 -20.42 8.58 -5.64
CA LYS A 93 -20.67 7.24 -6.19
C LYS A 93 -19.46 6.34 -5.98
N ILE A 94 -18.24 6.86 -6.20
CA ILE A 94 -17.00 6.12 -5.91
C ILE A 94 -16.92 5.80 -4.42
N GLN A 95 -17.17 6.79 -3.57
CA GLN A 95 -17.20 6.62 -2.11
C GLN A 95 -18.27 5.61 -1.65
N ALA A 96 -19.45 5.62 -2.26
CA ALA A 96 -20.48 4.62 -1.97
C ALA A 96 -20.04 3.20 -2.37
N ARG A 97 -19.39 3.06 -3.53
CA ARG A 97 -18.84 1.78 -4.02
C ARG A 97 -17.75 1.26 -3.09
N LEU A 98 -16.81 2.11 -2.68
CA LEU A 98 -15.74 1.76 -1.75
C LEU A 98 -16.31 1.25 -0.43
N ARG A 99 -17.26 1.97 0.18
CA ARG A 99 -17.93 1.51 1.41
C ARG A 99 -18.58 0.13 1.28
N GLN A 100 -19.16 -0.17 0.11
CA GLN A 100 -19.75 -1.48 -0.14
C GLN A 100 -18.67 -2.57 -0.24
N ILE A 101 -17.60 -2.31 -1.00
CA ILE A 101 -16.47 -3.25 -1.15
C ILE A 101 -15.82 -3.52 0.21
N THR A 102 -15.58 -2.50 1.03
CA THR A 102 -15.02 -2.65 2.38
C THR A 102 -15.90 -3.56 3.24
N LYS A 103 -17.22 -3.34 3.26
CA LYS A 103 -18.15 -4.19 4.03
C LYS A 103 -18.09 -5.65 3.59
N GLN A 104 -18.06 -5.88 2.27
CA GLN A 104 -17.99 -7.23 1.71
C GLN A 104 -16.66 -7.91 2.05
N LEU A 105 -15.53 -7.20 1.89
CA LEU A 105 -14.20 -7.72 2.20
C LEU A 105 -14.08 -8.12 3.67
N VAL A 106 -14.51 -7.24 4.59
CA VAL A 106 -14.47 -7.50 6.03
C VAL A 106 -15.34 -8.72 6.41
N ALA A 107 -16.55 -8.81 5.86
CA ALA A 107 -17.43 -9.95 6.12
C ALA A 107 -16.83 -11.26 5.60
N SER A 108 -16.26 -11.26 4.40
CA SER A 108 -15.60 -12.43 3.81
C SER A 108 -14.38 -12.86 4.64
N ALA A 109 -13.54 -11.91 5.05
CA ALA A 109 -12.37 -12.20 5.89
C ALA A 109 -12.77 -12.83 7.23
N PHE A 110 -13.85 -12.36 7.85
CA PHE A 110 -14.38 -12.95 9.09
C PHE A 110 -14.81 -14.42 8.89
N VAL A 111 -15.56 -14.71 7.82
CA VAL A 111 -16.00 -16.08 7.52
C VAL A 111 -14.82 -16.99 7.24
N GLU A 112 -13.83 -16.52 6.48
CA GLU A 112 -12.62 -17.30 6.17
C GLU A 112 -11.87 -17.69 7.45
N GLU A 113 -11.70 -16.76 8.39
CA GLU A 113 -11.01 -17.02 9.66
C GLU A 113 -11.78 -18.00 10.54
N GLU A 114 -13.11 -17.85 10.64
CA GLU A 114 -13.97 -18.77 11.39
C GLU A 114 -13.92 -20.20 10.84
N LEU A 115 -13.84 -20.37 9.51
CA LEU A 115 -13.71 -21.68 8.88
C LEU A 115 -12.33 -22.30 9.14
N LYS A 116 -11.25 -21.51 9.09
CA LYS A 116 -9.89 -21.95 9.44
C LYS A 116 -9.78 -22.37 10.91
N ALA A 117 -10.46 -21.66 11.82
CA ALA A 117 -10.50 -22.01 13.23
C ALA A 117 -11.21 -23.34 13.47
N ARG A 118 -12.35 -23.58 12.80
CA ARG A 118 -13.12 -24.83 12.92
C ARG A 118 -12.41 -26.04 12.33
N SER A 119 -11.77 -25.91 11.16
CA SER A 119 -11.03 -27.03 10.54
C SER A 119 -9.84 -27.52 11.37
N ARG A 120 -9.26 -26.65 12.22
CA ARG A 120 -8.23 -27.05 13.20
C ARG A 120 -8.77 -27.89 14.35
N VAL A 121 -10.05 -27.78 14.69
CA VAL A 121 -10.68 -28.46 15.84
C VAL A 121 -11.21 -29.86 15.47
N ASP A 122 -11.52 -30.11 14.19
CA ASP A 122 -12.14 -31.35 13.68
C ASP A 122 -11.30 -32.64 13.90
N THR A 123 -9.99 -32.52 14.19
CA THR A 123 -9.12 -33.69 14.41
C THR A 123 -9.48 -34.55 15.63
N SER A 124 -10.20 -34.00 16.63
CA SER A 124 -10.72 -34.79 17.76
C SER A 124 -12.04 -35.49 17.46
N GLU A 125 -12.93 -34.89 16.67
CA GLU A 125 -14.21 -35.51 16.25
C GLU A 125 -13.97 -36.70 15.30
N VAL A 126 -12.97 -36.60 14.42
CA VAL A 126 -12.59 -37.71 13.53
C VAL A 126 -12.17 -38.95 14.33
N ARG A 127 -11.38 -38.80 15.40
CA ARG A 127 -10.96 -39.94 16.24
C ARG A 127 -12.16 -40.57 16.96
N GLU A 128 -13.06 -39.75 17.48
CA GLU A 128 -14.26 -40.21 18.19
C GLU A 128 -15.26 -40.93 17.26
N PHE A 129 -15.31 -40.55 15.98
CA PHE A 129 -16.08 -41.26 14.95
C PHE A 129 -15.50 -42.65 14.62
N TYR A 130 -14.17 -42.77 14.56
CA TYR A 130 -13.46 -44.03 14.29
C TYR A 130 -13.39 -44.98 15.51
N GLU A 131 -13.42 -44.47 16.73
CA GLU A 131 -13.39 -45.30 17.94
C GLU A 131 -14.77 -45.86 18.33
N ASN A 132 -15.85 -45.26 17.82
CA ASN A 132 -17.24 -45.66 18.13
C ASN A 132 -17.97 -46.38 16.97
N ASN A 133 -17.28 -46.75 15.88
CA ASN A 133 -17.79 -47.58 14.78
C ASN A 133 -16.77 -48.65 14.39
#